data_AF-A0A958ECR6-F1
#
_entry.id   AF-A0A958ECR6-F1
#
_cell.length_a   1.000
_cell.length_b   1.000
_cell.length_c   1.000
_cell.angle_alpha   90.00
_cell.angle_beta   90.00
_cell.angle_gamma   90.00
#
_symmetry.space_group_name_H-M   'P 1'
#
loop_
_entity.id
_entity.type
_entity.pdbx_description
1 polymer ?
#
loop_
_entity_poly.entity_id
_entity_poly.type
_entity_poly.pdbx_seq_one_letter_code
_entity_poly.pdbx_strand_id
1 'polypeptide(L)'
;IGEYITTVRKDRHGPDWYLGSLTNEEARSFEINLSFLDGQGEYLAHIYADAPGITWQNGGEKIAVSRRIVSAADTLILQLAPGGGTAVRFEKQ
;
A
#
# COMPACT_ATOMS: atom_id res chain seq x y z
N ILE A 1 -8.87 -18.00 1.51
CA ILE A 1 -7.48 -18.24 1.02
C ILE A 1 -7.56 -18.22 -0.50
N GLY A 2 -6.65 -17.51 -1.18
CA GLY A 2 -6.69 -17.35 -2.65
C GLY A 2 -7.39 -16.09 -3.16
N GLU A 3 -7.79 -15.18 -2.27
CA GLU A 3 -8.52 -13.96 -2.67
C GLU A 3 -7.65 -12.70 -2.59
N TYR A 4 -6.96 -12.51 -1.47
CA TYR A 4 -6.05 -11.40 -1.27
C TYR A 4 -5.07 -11.70 -0.14
N ILE A 5 -4.00 -10.92 -0.09
CA ILE A 5 -3.09 -10.83 1.05
C ILE A 5 -2.67 -9.39 1.23
N THR A 6 -2.74 -8.91 2.47
CA THR A 6 -2.14 -7.64 2.88
C THR A 6 -1.16 -7.93 3.99
N THR A 7 0.07 -7.47 3.85
CA THR A 7 1.15 -7.70 4.83
C THR A 7 1.88 -6.40 5.11
N VAL A 8 2.20 -6.18 6.38
CA VAL A 8 2.99 -5.06 6.84
C VAL A 8 4.22 -5.60 7.57
N ARG A 9 5.39 -5.04 7.29
CA ARG A 9 6.66 -5.41 7.93
C ARG A 9 7.50 -4.19 8.23
N LYS A 10 8.11 -4.16 9.41
CA LYS A 10 9.15 -3.20 9.76
C LYS A 10 10.49 -3.69 9.23
N ASP A 11 11.33 -2.77 8.78
CA ASP A 11 12.75 -3.07 8.57
C ASP A 11 13.39 -3.48 9.90
N ARG A 12 14.19 -4.56 9.90
CA ARG A 12 14.93 -4.99 11.08
C ARG A 12 16.04 -4.01 11.46
N HIS A 13 16.58 -3.30 10.47
CA HIS A 13 17.75 -2.45 10.62
C HIS A 13 17.42 -0.96 10.44
N GLY A 14 16.14 -0.60 10.37
CA GLY A 14 15.70 0.76 10.11
C GLY A 14 14.36 1.10 10.77
N PRO A 15 14.00 2.39 10.79
CA PRO A 15 12.72 2.86 11.32
C PRO A 15 11.57 2.71 10.31
N ASP A 16 11.89 2.34 9.07
CA ASP A 16 10.96 2.28 7.95
C ASP A 16 10.02 1.07 8.02
N TRP A 17 8.81 1.26 7.52
CA TRP A 17 7.81 0.21 7.37
C TRP A 17 7.46 0.00 5.91
N TYR A 18 7.04 -1.21 5.58
CA TYR A 18 6.65 -1.62 4.24
C TYR A 18 5.32 -2.34 4.28
N LEU A 19 4.40 -1.93 3.41
CA LEU A 19 3.12 -2.59 3.17
C LEU A 19 3.10 -3.14 1.76
N GLY A 20 2.63 -4.37 1.61
CA GLY A 20 2.28 -4.97 0.33
C GLY A 20 0.88 -5.55 0.38
N SER A 21 0.07 -5.26 -0.64
CA SER A 21 -1.25 -5.84 -0.83
C SER A 21 -1.40 -6.34 -2.26
N LEU A 22 -1.96 -7.54 -2.41
CA LEU A 22 -2.21 -8.20 -3.69
C LEU A 22 -3.61 -8.81 -3.66
N THR A 23 -4.29 -8.84 -4.80
CA THR A 23 -5.62 -9.47 -4.94
C THR A 23 -5.68 -10.43 -6.13
N ASN A 24 -6.73 -11.25 -6.15
CA ASN A 24 -7.06 -12.16 -7.25
C ASN A 24 -7.79 -11.42 -8.38
N GLU A 25 -8.61 -12.12 -9.17
CA GLU A 25 -9.32 -11.55 -10.32
C GLU A 25 -10.41 -10.53 -9.95
N GLU A 26 -10.71 -10.35 -8.66
CA GLU A 26 -11.70 -9.40 -8.18
C GLU A 26 -11.05 -8.09 -7.72
N ALA A 27 -11.62 -6.95 -8.11
CA ALA A 27 -11.20 -5.66 -7.57
C ALA A 27 -11.57 -5.54 -6.08
N ARG A 28 -10.69 -4.94 -5.28
CA ARG A 28 -10.92 -4.77 -3.84
C ARG A 28 -10.49 -3.39 -3.35
N SER A 29 -11.16 -2.92 -2.30
CA SER A 29 -10.80 -1.71 -1.57
C SER A 29 -10.55 -2.06 -0.12
N PHE A 30 -9.44 -1.60 0.44
CA PHE A 30 -9.08 -1.81 1.84
C PHE A 30 -8.83 -0.49 2.55
N GLU A 31 -9.43 -0.33 3.73
CA GLU A 31 -9.07 0.73 4.66
C GLU A 31 -8.07 0.19 5.67
N ILE A 32 -6.82 0.65 5.59
CA ILE A 32 -5.73 0.21 6.46
C ILE A 32 -5.45 1.28 7.50
N ASN A 33 -5.73 0.94 8.76
CA ASN A 33 -5.33 1.78 9.89
C ASN A 33 -3.80 1.71 10.08
N LEU A 34 -3.14 2.86 10.17
CA LEU A 34 -1.68 2.97 10.23
C LEU A 34 -1.10 2.91 11.67
N SER A 35 -1.88 2.47 12.66
CA SER A 35 -1.45 2.39 14.07
C SER A 35 -0.24 1.48 14.35
N PHE A 36 0.19 0.69 13.37
CA PHE A 36 1.44 -0.07 13.45
C PHE A 36 2.70 0.79 13.34
N LEU A 37 2.59 2.00 12.77
CA LEU A 37 3.72 2.93 12.67
C LEU A 37 4.16 3.37 14.07
N ASP A 38 5.47 3.50 14.27
CA ASP A 38 6.00 3.75 15.60
C ASP A 38 5.79 5.21 16.06
N GLY A 39 5.10 5.36 17.20
CA GLY A 39 5.15 6.52 18.08
C GLY A 39 4.49 7.79 17.55
N GLN A 40 4.87 8.92 18.17
CA GLN A 40 4.53 10.28 17.74
C GLN A 40 5.54 10.68 16.65
N GLY A 41 5.10 10.82 15.42
CA GLY A 41 5.95 11.27 14.32
C GLY A 41 5.33 11.00 12.95
N GLU A 42 5.90 11.66 11.95
CA GLU A 42 5.44 11.57 10.58
C GLU A 42 6.28 10.58 9.77
N TYR A 43 5.64 10.01 8.75
CA TYR A 43 6.26 9.17 7.74
C TYR A 43 5.89 9.71 6.37
N LEU A 44 6.86 9.72 5.45
CA LEU A 44 6.59 9.91 4.03
C LEU A 44 6.20 8.55 3.42
N ALA A 45 4.92 8.38 3.16
CA ALA A 45 4.41 7.21 2.45
C ALA A 45 4.67 7.37 0.95
N HIS A 46 5.58 6.56 0.40
CA HIS A 46 5.77 6.38 -1.04
C HIS A 46 4.85 5.25 -1.49
N ILE A 47 3.82 5.58 -2.27
CA ILE A 47 2.74 4.68 -2.64
C ILE A 47 2.89 4.33 -4.12
N TYR A 48 2.96 3.03 -4.40
CA TYR A 48 3.01 2.44 -5.73
C TYR A 48 1.74 1.61 -5.90
N ALA A 49 0.77 2.11 -6.65
CA ALA A 49 -0.54 1.49 -6.83
C ALA A 49 -0.84 1.23 -8.30
N ASP A 50 -1.84 0.40 -8.55
CA ASP A 50 -2.42 0.23 -9.89
C ASP A 50 -2.85 1.58 -10.48
N ALA A 51 -2.50 1.83 -11.75
CA ALA A 51 -2.95 3.05 -12.42
C ALA A 51 -4.48 3.01 -12.67
N PRO A 52 -5.17 4.16 -12.74
CA PRO A 52 -6.61 4.18 -12.99
C PRO A 52 -6.99 3.46 -14.28
N GLY A 53 -8.00 2.59 -14.21
CA GLY A 53 -8.58 1.91 -15.37
C GLY A 53 -7.77 0.74 -15.94
N ILE A 54 -6.74 0.27 -15.22
CA ILE A 54 -6.00 -0.92 -15.65
C ILE A 54 -6.70 -2.21 -15.23
N THR A 55 -6.43 -3.28 -15.98
CA THR A 55 -6.66 -4.67 -15.56
C THR A 55 -5.42 -5.48 -15.89
N TRP A 56 -5.32 -6.70 -15.37
CA TRP A 56 -4.23 -7.61 -15.75
C TRP A 56 -4.14 -7.90 -17.27
N GLN A 57 -5.25 -7.73 -18.01
CA GLN A 57 -5.32 -7.89 -19.47
C GLN A 57 -5.05 -6.60 -20.25
N ASN A 58 -5.15 -5.44 -19.61
CA ASN A 58 -5.05 -4.14 -20.26
C ASN A 58 -4.25 -3.15 -19.41
N GLY A 59 -2.99 -2.94 -19.79
CA GLY A 59 -2.09 -1.99 -19.13
C GLY A 59 -1.64 -2.42 -17.74
N GLY A 60 -1.51 -3.73 -17.50
CA GLY A 60 -1.10 -4.30 -16.21
C GLY A 60 0.30 -3.86 -15.74
N GLU A 61 1.11 -3.28 -16.62
CA GLU A 61 2.41 -2.69 -16.30
C GLU A 61 2.34 -1.26 -15.75
N LYS A 62 1.20 -0.57 -15.88
CA LYS A 62 1.08 0.84 -15.54
C LYS A 62 0.87 1.02 -14.04
N ILE A 63 1.73 1.85 -13.44
CA ILE A 63 1.68 2.17 -12.02
C ILE A 63 1.40 3.66 -11.81
N ALA A 64 0.62 3.97 -10.77
CA ALA A 64 0.51 5.30 -10.22
C ALA A 64 1.45 5.43 -9.01
N VAL A 65 2.36 6.40 -9.06
CA VAL A 65 3.27 6.70 -7.96
C VAL A 65 2.86 8.01 -7.30
N SER A 66 2.65 7.98 -5.99
CA SER A 66 2.34 9.18 -5.22
C SER A 66 3.08 9.18 -3.89
N ARG A 67 3.15 10.36 -3.25
CA ARG A 67 3.77 10.55 -1.96
C ARG A 67 2.84 11.34 -1.05
N ARG A 68 2.76 10.95 0.22
CA ARG A 68 1.92 11.62 1.23
C ARG A 68 2.56 11.53 2.60
N ILE A 69 2.49 12.62 3.37
CA ILE A 69 2.84 12.61 4.80
C ILE A 69 1.68 11.97 5.58
N VAL A 70 2.01 11.00 6.43
CA VAL A 70 1.07 10.26 7.27
C VAL A 70 1.63 10.05 8.67
N SER A 71 0.75 9.71 9.61
CA SER A 71 1.04 9.39 11.00
C SER A 71 0.35 8.08 11.40
N ALA A 72 0.66 7.57 12.59
CA ALA A 72 0.00 6.39 13.15
C ALA A 72 -1.52 6.58 13.39
N ALA A 73 -2.02 7.82 13.38
CA ALA A 73 -3.43 8.15 13.53
C ALA A 73 -4.22 8.10 12.21
N ASP A 74 -3.53 8.02 11.07
CA ASP A 74 -4.15 8.06 9.76
C ASP A 74 -4.67 6.68 9.31
N THR A 75 -5.60 6.73 8.35
CA THR A 75 -6.05 5.56 7.58
C THR A 75 -5.65 5.75 6.13
N LEU A 76 -5.09 4.70 5.53
CA LEU A 76 -4.75 4.66 4.11
C LEU A 76 -5.74 3.77 3.36
N ILE A 77 -6.34 4.30 2.30
CA ILE A 77 -7.22 3.54 1.41
C ILE A 77 -6.39 2.94 0.28
N LEU A 78 -6.44 1.63 0.12
CA LEU A 78 -5.84 0.89 -0.99
C LEU A 78 -6.93 0.49 -1.96
N GLN A 79 -6.77 0.82 -3.24
CA GLN A 79 -7.64 0.39 -4.32
C GLN A 79 -6.85 -0.55 -5.22
N LEU A 80 -7.24 -1.82 -5.25
CA LEU A 80 -6.59 -2.84 -6.05
C LEU A 80 -7.46 -3.16 -7.26
N ALA A 81 -6.87 -3.03 -8.44
CA ALA A 81 -7.47 -3.49 -9.68
C ALA A 81 -7.53 -5.03 -9.71
N PRO A 82 -8.38 -5.63 -10.58
CA PRO A 82 -8.38 -7.07 -10.84
C PRO A 82 -6.97 -7.60 -11.21
N GLY A 83 -6.45 -8.51 -10.39
CA GLY A 83 -5.10 -9.09 -10.53
C GLY A 83 -3.96 -8.13 -10.18
N GLY A 84 -4.27 -7.00 -9.55
CA GLY A 84 -3.34 -5.93 -9.21
C GLY A 84 -2.89 -5.92 -7.76
N GLY A 85 -2.40 -4.77 -7.33
CA GLY A 85 -1.83 -4.62 -5.99
C GLY A 85 -1.42 -3.19 -5.63
N THR A 86 -0.86 -3.07 -4.44
CA THR A 86 -0.25 -1.83 -3.96
C THR A 86 0.94 -2.15 -3.06
N ALA A 87 2.03 -1.41 -3.24
CA ALA A 87 3.18 -1.40 -2.35
C ALA A 87 3.37 -0.01 -1.76
N VAL A 88 3.71 0.06 -0.47
CA VAL A 88 3.96 1.32 0.23
C VAL A 88 5.24 1.21 1.04
N ARG A 89 6.15 2.17 0.90
CA ARG A 89 7.24 2.41 1.85
C ARG A 89 6.87 3.59 2.71
N PHE A 90 6.85 3.40 4.02
CA PHE A 90 6.71 4.46 5.01
C PHE A 90 8.12 4.81 5.49
N GLU A 91 8.66 5.91 4.97
CA GLU A 91 9.97 6.42 5.32
C GLU A 91 9.85 7.35 6.53
N LYS A 92 10.54 7.03 7.64
CA LYS A 92 10.49 7.87 8.84
C LYS A 92 11.09 9.25 8.54
N GLN A 93 10.38 10.32 8.93
CA GLN A 93 10.90 11.70 8.86
C GLN A 93 11.69 12.07 10.10
#